data_AF-V5H3C2-F1
#
_entry.id   AF-V5H3C2-F1
#
_cell.length_a   1.000
_cell.length_b   1.000
_cell.length_c   1.000
_cell.angle_alpha   90.00
_cell.angle_beta   90.00
_cell.angle_gamma   90.00
#
_symmetry.space_group_name_H-M   'P 1'
#
loop_
_entity.id
_entity.type
_entity.pdbx_description
1 polymer ?
#
loop_
_entity_poly.entity_id
_entity_poly.type
_entity_poly.pdbx_seq_one_letter_code
_entity_poly.pdbx_strand_id
1 'polypeptide(L)'
;ALSYPFYGVQFHPEKKQLRNGNWTTHHMNIPHSVDATRLTQYMANFFVGEARKNDHKFSTPEEESKALIYNYDVSYSQEYSAFTQIYVFDK
;
A
#
# COMPACT_ATOMS: atom_id res chain seq x y z
N ALA A 1 -9.15 28.21 -5.20
CA ALA A 1 -8.03 27.26 -5.13
C ALA A 1 -8.48 26.05 -4.31
N LEU A 2 -8.09 24.83 -4.69
CA LEU A 2 -8.24 23.65 -3.83
C LEU A 2 -7.16 23.74 -2.75
N SER A 3 -7.52 24.16 -1.54
CA SER A 3 -6.58 24.53 -0.47
C SER A 3 -6.09 23.36 0.38
N TYR A 4 -6.40 22.11 0.01
CA TYR A 4 -6.15 20.93 0.84
C TYR A 4 -5.30 19.89 0.08
N PRO A 5 -4.37 19.21 0.76
CA PRO A 5 -3.53 18.16 0.17
C PRO A 5 -4.30 16.84 0.04
N PHE A 6 -5.43 16.84 -0.68
CA PHE A 6 -6.22 15.66 -0.97
C PHE A 6 -5.94 15.16 -2.39
N TYR A 7 -5.59 13.88 -2.51
CA TYR A 7 -5.23 13.23 -3.76
C TYR A 7 -6.11 12.00 -3.99
N GLY A 8 -6.56 11.79 -5.22
CA GLY A 8 -7.35 10.63 -5.61
C GLY A 8 -6.88 10.08 -6.94
N VAL A 9 -6.86 8.75 -7.05
CA VAL A 9 -6.60 8.02 -8.28
C VAL A 9 -7.67 6.97 -8.49
N GLN A 10 -8.11 6.82 -9.73
CA GLN A 10 -9.11 5.80 -10.09
C GLN A 10 -8.49 4.40 -10.22
N PHE A 11 -7.18 4.32 -10.48
CA PHE A 11 -6.44 3.07 -10.65
C PHE A 11 -5.68 2.66 -9.38
N HIS A 12 -5.11 1.45 -9.40
CA HIS A 12 -4.39 0.83 -8.28
C HIS A 12 -2.87 0.93 -8.45
N PRO A 13 -2.20 2.00 -7.97
CA PRO A 13 -0.75 2.12 -8.09
C PRO A 13 0.01 1.04 -7.29
N GLU A 14 -0.59 0.43 -6.27
CA GLU A 14 0.03 -0.54 -5.36
C GLU A 14 0.14 -1.95 -5.95
N LYS A 15 -0.77 -2.35 -6.84
CA LYS A 15 -0.94 -3.75 -7.28
C LYS A 15 0.25 -4.32 -8.06
N LYS A 16 1.20 -3.48 -8.46
CA LYS A 16 2.33 -3.92 -9.27
C LYS A 16 3.39 -4.69 -8.47
N GLN A 17 3.76 -4.19 -7.29
CA GLN A 17 4.97 -4.67 -6.59
C GLN A 17 4.76 -5.97 -5.81
N LEU A 18 3.50 -6.39 -5.58
CA LEU A 18 3.16 -7.36 -4.53
C LEU A 18 2.59 -8.69 -5.03
N ARG A 19 2.71 -9.02 -6.33
CA ARG A 19 2.22 -10.29 -6.87
C ARG A 19 3.32 -11.08 -7.56
N ASN A 20 3.67 -12.24 -6.99
CA ASN A 20 4.42 -13.30 -7.65
C ASN A 20 3.49 -14.48 -7.96
N GLY A 21 3.55 -14.98 -9.20
CA GLY A 21 3.23 -16.37 -9.53
C GLY A 21 1.84 -16.92 -9.17
N ASN A 22 0.77 -16.40 -9.74
CA ASN A 22 -0.25 -17.27 -10.37
C ASN A 22 -1.16 -16.43 -11.26
N TRP A 23 -1.07 -16.67 -12.56
CA TRP A 23 -1.89 -16.02 -13.58
C TRP A 23 -3.26 -16.68 -13.60
N THR A 24 -4.02 -16.55 -12.51
CA THR A 24 -5.44 -16.87 -12.60
C THR A 24 -6.02 -15.96 -13.68
N THR A 25 -6.79 -16.56 -14.59
CA THR A 25 -7.28 -15.96 -15.85
C THR A 25 -8.05 -14.65 -15.67
N HIS A 26 -8.37 -14.26 -14.43
CA HIS A 26 -9.21 -13.14 -14.07
C HIS A 26 -8.45 -11.81 -13.85
N HIS A 27 -7.10 -11.81 -13.77
CA HIS A 27 -6.31 -10.60 -13.43
C HIS A 27 -5.07 -10.38 -14.31
N MET A 28 -5.15 -10.74 -15.59
CA MET A 28 -4.05 -10.61 -16.56
C MET A 28 -3.67 -9.15 -16.91
N ASN A 29 -4.50 -8.16 -16.60
CA ASN A 29 -4.34 -6.77 -17.04
C ASN A 29 -3.54 -5.87 -16.07
N ILE A 30 -2.83 -6.44 -15.10
CA ILE A 30 -2.00 -5.64 -14.18
C ILE A 30 -0.63 -5.39 -14.84
N PRO A 31 -0.25 -4.14 -15.14
CA PRO A 31 0.97 -3.85 -15.88
C PRO A 31 2.23 -4.16 -15.07
N HIS A 32 3.13 -4.98 -15.62
CA HIS A 32 4.39 -5.38 -14.99
C HIS A 32 5.65 -4.73 -15.59
N SER A 33 5.49 -3.82 -16.56
CA SER A 33 6.59 -3.13 -17.25
C SER A 33 7.41 -2.22 -16.33
N VAL A 34 8.71 -2.03 -16.57
CA VAL A 34 9.59 -1.18 -15.74
C VAL A 34 8.95 0.19 -15.41
N ASP A 35 8.30 0.81 -16.39
CA ASP A 35 7.65 2.12 -16.21
C ASP A 35 6.49 2.07 -15.21
N ALA A 36 5.72 0.99 -15.19
CA ALA A 36 4.69 0.82 -14.17
C ALA A 36 5.31 0.68 -12.76
N THR A 37 6.54 0.15 -12.59
CA THR A 37 7.21 0.12 -11.26
C THR A 37 7.63 1.53 -10.87
N ARG A 38 8.20 2.26 -11.83
CA ARG A 38 8.61 3.64 -11.62
C ARG A 38 7.42 4.51 -11.22
N LEU A 39 6.26 4.32 -11.87
CA LEU A 39 5.02 4.99 -11.50
C LEU A 39 4.61 4.69 -10.06
N THR A 40 4.54 3.42 -9.66
CA THR A 40 4.22 3.04 -8.27
C THR A 40 5.14 3.72 -7.27
N GLN A 41 6.46 3.65 -7.51
CA GLN A 41 7.45 4.25 -6.62
C GLN A 41 7.33 5.78 -6.56
N TYR A 42 7.10 6.43 -7.71
CA TYR A 42 6.92 7.87 -7.77
C TYR A 42 5.70 8.32 -6.97
N MET A 43 4.56 7.65 -7.14
CA MET A 43 3.32 7.94 -6.41
C MET A 43 3.51 7.78 -4.89
N ALA A 44 4.19 6.72 -4.47
CA ALA A 44 4.52 6.50 -3.05
C ALA A 44 5.46 7.60 -2.52
N ASN A 45 6.54 7.92 -3.24
CA ASN A 45 7.49 8.96 -2.86
C ASN A 45 6.81 10.33 -2.72
N PHE A 46 5.93 10.67 -3.65
CA PHE A 46 5.13 11.88 -3.61
C PHE A 46 4.26 11.94 -2.34
N PHE A 47 3.46 10.90 -2.08
CA PHE A 47 2.55 10.87 -0.94
C PHE A 47 3.29 10.91 0.40
N VAL A 48 4.38 10.16 0.54
CA VAL A 48 5.25 10.23 1.73
C VAL A 48 5.89 11.62 1.86
N GLY A 49 6.21 12.29 0.74
CA GLY A 49 6.66 13.68 0.72
C GLY A 49 5.63 14.66 1.31
N GLU A 50 4.35 14.49 0.99
CA GLU A 50 3.25 15.26 1.62
C GLU A 50 3.12 14.94 3.11
N ALA A 51 3.22 13.66 3.51
CA ALA A 51 3.17 13.24 4.90
C ALA A 51 4.31 13.81 5.77
N ARG A 52 5.46 14.18 5.18
CA ARG A 52 6.57 14.84 5.90
C ARG A 52 6.36 16.32 6.19
N LYS A 53 5.30 16.94 5.66
CA LYS A 53 5.01 18.37 5.86
C LYS A 53 4.25 18.69 7.15
N ASN A 54 4.07 17.70 8.03
CA ASN A 54 3.45 17.88 9.34
C ASN A 54 4.37 17.32 10.43
N ASP A 55 4.18 17.79 11.66
CA ASP A 55 4.97 17.41 12.84
C ASP A 55 4.23 16.42 13.77
N HIS A 56 3.27 15.65 13.23
CA HIS A 56 2.56 14.66 14.03
C HIS A 56 3.50 13.54 14.47
N LYS A 57 3.31 13.08 15.71
CA LYS A 57 4.08 12.00 16.34
C LYS A 57 3.26 11.37 17.45
N PHE A 58 3.58 10.12 17.80
CA PHE A 58 3.07 9.49 19.00
C PHE A 58 3.57 10.19 20.26
N SER A 59 2.83 10.07 21.37
CA SER A 59 3.21 10.69 22.63
C SER A 59 4.44 10.02 23.23
N THR A 60 4.56 8.70 23.04
CA THR A 60 5.68 7.89 23.51
C THR A 60 6.14 6.87 22.47
N PRO A 61 7.42 6.45 22.50
CA PRO A 61 7.92 5.35 21.67
C PRO A 61 7.18 4.03 21.89
N GLU A 62 6.70 3.76 23.10
CA GLU A 62 5.97 2.53 23.43
C GLU A 62 4.59 2.50 22.77
N GLU A 63 3.90 3.65 22.68
CA GLU A 63 2.64 3.78 21.95
C GLU A 63 2.86 3.56 20.45
N GLU A 64 3.89 4.19 19.88
CA GLU A 64 4.27 3.99 18.49
C GLU A 64 4.55 2.50 18.21
N SER A 65 5.42 1.89 19.01
CA SER A 65 5.82 0.49 18.82
C SER A 65 4.64 -0.47 18.86
N LYS A 66 3.56 -0.18 19.60
CA LYS A 66 2.35 -1.01 19.66
C LYS A 66 1.40 -0.77 18.49
N ALA A 67 1.42 0.41 17.88
CA ALA A 67 0.53 0.80 16.81
C ALA A 67 1.04 0.42 15.40
N LEU A 68 2.35 0.16 15.26
CA LEU A 68 2.96 -0.19 13.97
C LEU A 68 2.43 -1.53 13.43
N ILE A 69 2.40 -1.64 12.10
CA ILE A 69 1.96 -2.86 11.38
C ILE A 69 2.82 -4.11 11.70
N TYR A 70 4.01 -3.92 12.29
CA TYR A 70 4.92 -4.99 12.69
C TYR A 70 4.37 -5.91 13.78
N ASN A 71 3.33 -5.49 14.50
CA ASN A 71 2.70 -6.29 15.56
C ASN A 71 1.63 -7.26 15.06
N TYR A 72 1.41 -7.33 13.74
CA TYR A 72 0.33 -8.11 13.16
C TYR A 72 0.88 -9.18 12.24
N ASP A 73 0.27 -10.36 12.31
CA ASP A 73 0.58 -11.46 11.42
C ASP A 73 -0.13 -11.29 10.07
N VAL A 74 0.60 -11.65 9.01
CA VAL A 74 0.10 -11.59 7.64
C VAL A 74 -0.39 -12.97 7.20
N SER A 75 -1.60 -13.02 6.66
CA SER A 75 -2.22 -14.24 6.13
C SER A 75 -2.00 -14.36 4.63
N TYR A 76 -1.54 -15.52 4.17
CA TYR A 76 -1.52 -15.85 2.74
C TYR A 76 -2.94 -16.06 2.24
N SER A 77 -3.31 -15.39 1.15
CA SER A 77 -4.69 -15.39 0.65
C SER A 77 -4.84 -15.54 -0.86
N GLN A 78 -3.74 -15.76 -1.58
CA GLN A 78 -3.74 -15.80 -3.05
C GLN A 78 -4.69 -16.85 -3.66
N GLU A 79 -5.02 -17.90 -2.92
CA GLU A 79 -5.93 -18.97 -3.37
C GLU A 79 -7.41 -18.55 -3.40
N TYR A 80 -7.79 -17.53 -2.64
CA TYR A 80 -9.19 -17.11 -2.49
C TYR A 80 -9.39 -15.58 -2.49
N SER A 81 -8.33 -14.81 -2.77
CA SER A 81 -8.32 -13.34 -2.76
C SER A 81 -7.56 -12.78 -3.96
N ALA A 82 -7.85 -11.53 -4.33
CA ALA A 82 -7.10 -10.78 -5.33
C ALA A 82 -5.74 -10.25 -4.83
N PHE A 83 -5.37 -10.56 -3.58
CA PHE A 83 -4.13 -10.16 -2.93
C PHE A 83 -3.34 -11.42 -2.55
N THR A 84 -2.01 -11.37 -2.67
CA THR A 84 -1.15 -12.47 -2.23
C THR A 84 -1.19 -12.64 -0.71
N GLN A 85 -1.24 -11.51 0.00
CA GLN A 85 -1.16 -11.42 1.45
C GLN A 85 -2.14 -10.36 1.95
N ILE A 86 -2.76 -10.61 3.11
CA ILE A 86 -3.68 -9.69 3.78
C ILE A 86 -3.43 -9.68 5.29
N TYR A 87 -3.72 -8.56 5.95
CA TYR A 87 -3.83 -8.48 7.40
C TYR A 87 -5.32 -8.58 7.78
N VAL A 88 -5.64 -9.43 8.75
CA VAL A 88 -7.01 -9.61 9.27
C VAL A 88 -7.03 -9.16 10.72
N PHE A 89 -7.97 -8.29 11.08
CA PHE A 89 -8.10 -7.74 12.42
C PHE A 89 -9.47 -8.13 12.97
N ASP A 90 -9.51 -8.57 14.23
CA ASP A 90 -10.76 -8.81 14.94
C ASP A 90 -11.54 -7.50 15.11
N LYS A 91 -12.87 -7.62 15.17
CA LYS A 91 -13.77 -6.48 15.39
C LYS A 91 -13.86 -6.09 16.86
#